data_AF-A0A9W6YSC2-F1
#
_entry.id   AF-A0A9W6YSC2-F1
#
_cell.length_a   1.000
_cell.length_b   1.000
_cell.length_c   1.000
_cell.angle_alpha   90.00
_cell.angle_beta   90.00
_cell.angle_gamma   90.00
#
_symmetry.space_group_name_H-M   'P 1'
#
loop_
_entity.id
_entity.type
_entity.pdbx_description
1 polymer ?
#
loop_
_entity_poly.entity_id
_entity_poly.type
_entity_poly.pdbx_seq_one_letter_code
_entity_poly.pdbx_strand_id
1 'polypeptide(L)'
;MSDPEQMKRRMAELQNSLKLQKEQLAYQLALKELQIKQQQQNLHKQMKTQNNTTIRTTVTKSLTTSTKPAPYPYPFTAAKGGIRSNQGGRGGNYRGGYKGFVGRVNISHSHSPSPSPSPVSSANSSHNNSSSNLNGNSNDNSTFVKTKHGLVNTSVYDTNFKKKLREQKYIQQLKKDLHKHVFENRSTYEYKNHILIDNLKFVLVDAGNTLALISVQFEDTQKEIMSVDDLKVMVAFEGRKYIKSYTGDFHLQRFKGSYVILFLQIIINI
;
A
#
# COMPACT_ATOMS: atom_id res chain seq x y z
N MET A 1 -31.89 35.56 -46.63
CA MET A 1 -30.51 35.84 -46.19
C MET A 1 -30.57 36.41 -44.80
N SER A 2 -29.86 35.83 -43.83
CA SER A 2 -29.87 36.31 -42.45
C SER A 2 -29.20 37.68 -42.37
N ASP A 3 -29.86 38.62 -41.71
CA ASP A 3 -29.38 40.00 -41.55
C ASP A 3 -28.04 40.02 -40.77
N PRO A 4 -26.96 40.60 -41.32
CA PRO A 4 -25.65 40.65 -40.66
C PRO A 4 -25.68 41.30 -39.26
N GLU A 5 -26.64 42.20 -38.99
CA GLU A 5 -26.88 42.74 -37.65
C GLU A 5 -27.31 41.65 -36.64
N GLN A 6 -28.19 40.75 -37.06
CA GLN A 6 -28.65 39.65 -36.20
C GLN A 6 -27.53 38.66 -35.89
N MET A 7 -26.62 38.43 -36.83
CA MET A 7 -25.47 37.55 -36.61
C MET A 7 -24.48 38.15 -35.60
N LYS A 8 -24.22 39.46 -35.65
CA LYS A 8 -23.37 40.14 -34.67
C LYS A 8 -23.96 40.07 -33.26
N ARG A 9 -25.28 40.27 -33.11
CA ARG A 9 -25.96 40.15 -31.80
C ARG A 9 -25.84 38.73 -31.23
N ARG A 10 -26.08 37.70 -32.06
CA ARG A 10 -25.90 36.30 -31.64
C ARG A 10 -24.47 35.97 -31.23
N MET A 11 -23.46 36.49 -31.94
CA MET A 11 -22.07 36.29 -31.53
C MET A 11 -21.75 36.95 -30.18
N ALA A 12 -22.26 38.16 -29.93
CA ALA A 12 -22.08 38.83 -28.66
C ALA A 12 -22.77 38.07 -27.51
N GLU A 13 -23.99 37.56 -27.73
CA GLU A 13 -24.71 36.73 -26.76
C GLU A 13 -23.96 35.43 -26.43
N LEU A 14 -23.41 34.75 -27.45
CA LEU A 14 -22.60 33.55 -27.25
C LEU A 14 -21.30 33.83 -26.49
N GLN A 15 -20.64 34.96 -26.76
CA GLN A 15 -19.44 35.34 -26.03
C GLN A 15 -19.74 35.64 -24.56
N ASN A 16 -20.85 36.34 -24.29
CA ASN A 16 -21.30 36.62 -22.92
C ASN A 16 -21.71 35.35 -22.18
N SER A 17 -22.42 34.43 -22.83
CA SER A 17 -22.80 33.15 -22.21
C SER A 17 -21.58 32.29 -21.89
N LEU A 18 -20.59 32.25 -22.79
CA LEU A 18 -19.34 31.53 -22.59
C LEU A 18 -18.51 32.14 -21.45
N LYS A 19 -18.47 33.48 -21.35
CA LYS A 19 -17.84 34.17 -20.22
C LYS A 19 -18.49 33.81 -18.90
N LEU A 20 -19.83 33.84 -18.84
CA LEU A 20 -20.59 33.50 -17.65
C LEU A 20 -20.37 32.04 -17.23
N GLN A 21 -20.36 31.09 -18.17
CA GLN A 21 -20.07 29.69 -17.89
C GLN A 21 -18.67 29.48 -17.33
N LYS A 22 -17.66 30.20 -17.85
CA LYS A 22 -16.30 30.17 -17.32
C LYS A 22 -16.23 30.68 -15.88
N GLU A 23 -16.92 31.77 -15.58
CA GLU A 23 -16.97 32.33 -14.22
C GLU A 23 -17.66 31.37 -13.24
N GLN A 24 -18.76 30.74 -13.65
CA GLN A 24 -19.45 29.72 -12.85
C GLN A 24 -18.58 28.50 -12.56
N LEU A 25 -17.85 28.01 -13.57
CA LEU A 25 -16.92 26.89 -13.40
C LEU A 25 -15.75 27.26 -12.47
N ALA A 26 -15.18 28.46 -12.63
CA ALA A 26 -14.12 28.96 -11.76
C ALA A 26 -14.59 29.05 -10.30
N TYR A 27 -15.81 29.53 -10.08
CA TYR A 27 -16.41 29.58 -8.74
C TYR A 27 -16.61 28.18 -8.13
N GLN A 28 -17.12 27.22 -8.90
CA GLN A 28 -17.27 25.84 -8.43
C GLN A 28 -15.92 25.18 -8.08
N LEU A 29 -14.89 25.43 -8.90
CA LEU A 29 -13.53 24.97 -8.62
C LEU A 29 -12.98 25.56 -7.32
N ALA A 30 -13.15 26.87 -7.11
CA ALA A 30 -12.72 27.53 -5.88
C ALA A 30 -13.40 26.95 -4.62
N LEU A 31 -14.71 26.65 -4.70
CA LEU A 31 -15.43 25.99 -3.62
C LEU A 31 -14.89 24.58 -3.33
N LYS A 32 -14.57 23.81 -4.37
CA LYS A 32 -13.99 22.46 -4.21
C LYS A 32 -12.58 22.51 -3.61
N GLU A 33 -11.75 23.46 -4.03
CA GLU A 33 -10.43 23.68 -3.45
C GLU A 33 -10.51 24.05 -1.96
N LEU A 34 -11.46 24.92 -1.58
CA LEU A 34 -11.70 25.26 -0.18
C LEU A 34 -12.10 24.03 0.64
N GLN A 35 -13.01 23.21 0.10
CA GLN A 35 -13.46 21.97 0.74
C GLN A 35 -12.30 20.99 0.95
N ILE A 36 -11.43 20.83 -0.04
CA ILE A 36 -10.24 19.96 0.05
C ILE A 36 -9.27 20.49 1.12
N LYS A 37 -9.00 21.81 1.13
CA LYS A 37 -8.14 22.43 2.16
C LYS A 37 -8.68 22.18 3.57
N GLN A 38 -10.00 22.30 3.76
CA GLN A 38 -10.63 22.04 5.05
C GLN A 38 -10.52 20.56 5.46
N GLN A 39 -10.72 19.62 4.52
CA GLN A 39 -10.52 18.19 4.79
C GLN A 39 -9.07 17.87 5.18
N GLN A 40 -8.09 18.44 4.48
CA GLN A 40 -6.67 18.28 4.79
C GLN A 40 -6.34 18.80 6.20
N GLN A 41 -6.86 19.96 6.59
CA GLN A 41 -6.68 20.49 7.95
C GLN A 41 -7.29 19.57 9.01
N ASN A 42 -8.46 19.00 8.76
CA ASN A 42 -9.11 18.07 9.68
C ASN A 42 -8.30 16.77 9.84
N LEU A 43 -7.80 16.21 8.74
CA LEU A 43 -6.92 15.04 8.77
C LEU A 43 -5.64 15.32 9.56
N HIS A 44 -5.01 16.48 9.36
CA HIS A 44 -3.81 16.87 10.09
C HIS A 44 -4.07 16.98 11.61
N LYS A 45 -5.22 17.54 12.01
CA LYS A 45 -5.64 17.59 13.42
C LYS A 45 -5.82 16.19 14.01
N GLN A 46 -6.46 15.27 13.26
CA GLN A 46 -6.65 13.87 13.70
C GLN A 46 -5.32 13.11 13.87
N MET A 47 -4.35 13.31 12.97
CA MET A 47 -3.04 12.67 13.10
C MET A 47 -2.28 13.18 14.33
N LYS A 48 -2.35 14.49 14.63
CA LYS A 48 -1.71 15.06 15.83
C LYS A 48 -2.31 14.52 17.13
N THR A 49 -3.63 14.32 17.20
CA THR A 49 -4.28 13.78 18.41
C THR A 49 -3.95 12.31 18.64
N GLN A 50 -3.86 11.50 17.58
CA GLN A 50 -3.47 10.09 17.70
C GLN A 50 -2.04 9.92 18.23
N ASN A 51 -1.07 10.68 17.72
CA ASN A 51 0.33 10.58 18.16
C ASN A 51 0.52 10.93 19.65
N ASN A 52 -0.25 11.86 20.19
CA ASN A 52 -0.21 12.20 21.63
C ASN A 52 -0.83 11.10 22.52
N THR A 53 -1.75 10.29 21.98
CA THR A 53 -2.43 9.24 22.75
C THR A 53 -1.56 7.97 22.85
N THR A 54 -0.80 7.66 21.80
CA THR A 54 0.14 6.52 21.78
C THR A 54 1.33 6.75 22.72
N ILE A 55 1.84 7.97 22.85
CA ILE A 55 2.97 8.28 23.73
C ILE A 55 2.59 8.13 25.22
N ARG A 56 1.36 8.47 25.61
CA ARG A 56 0.90 8.33 27.01
C ARG A 56 0.66 6.87 27.44
N THR A 57 0.37 5.96 26.50
CA THR A 57 0.12 4.54 26.80
C THR A 57 1.39 3.69 26.87
N THR A 58 2.47 4.10 26.20
CA THR A 58 3.77 3.39 26.29
C THR A 58 4.61 3.80 27.49
N VAL A 59 4.47 5.04 28.01
CA VAL A 59 5.27 5.51 29.17
C VAL A 59 4.75 4.98 30.51
N THR A 60 3.49 4.57 30.62
CA THR A 60 2.91 4.08 31.89
C THR A 60 3.16 2.60 32.18
N LYS A 61 3.73 1.82 31.24
CA LYS A 61 3.96 0.37 31.42
C LYS A 61 5.40 -0.04 31.73
N SER A 62 6.34 0.90 31.80
CA SER A 62 7.78 0.60 31.92
C SER A 62 8.43 0.98 33.26
N LEU A 63 7.66 1.20 34.34
CA LEU A 63 8.21 1.59 35.64
C LEU A 63 7.72 0.73 36.82
N THR A 64 8.01 -0.58 36.81
CA THR A 64 7.97 -1.42 38.02
C THR A 64 9.09 -2.47 38.03
N THR A 65 10.35 -2.03 38.01
CA THR A 65 11.46 -2.91 38.41
C THR A 65 11.56 -2.94 39.93
N SER A 66 10.86 -3.93 40.51
CA SER A 66 10.97 -4.36 41.90
C SER A 66 12.36 -4.93 42.17
N THR A 67 13.17 -4.20 42.93
CA THR A 67 14.43 -4.65 43.51
C THR A 67 14.17 -5.50 44.75
N LYS A 68 14.42 -6.82 44.66
CA LYS A 68 14.72 -7.67 45.82
C LYS A 68 16.00 -8.46 45.54
N PRO A 69 17.03 -8.38 46.41
CA PRO A 69 18.24 -9.18 46.28
C PRO A 69 18.04 -10.55 46.94
N ALA A 70 18.45 -11.62 46.26
CA ALA A 70 18.54 -12.97 46.84
C ALA A 70 20.01 -13.27 47.21
N PRO A 71 20.29 -13.91 48.36
CA PRO A 71 21.64 -14.10 48.86
C PRO A 71 22.24 -15.47 48.48
N TYR A 72 23.48 -15.42 47.96
CA TYR A 72 24.63 -16.34 48.15
C TYR A 72 24.54 -17.86 47.83
N PRO A 73 25.70 -18.52 47.63
CA PRO A 73 25.88 -19.58 46.65
C PRO A 73 26.17 -20.95 47.30
N TYR A 74 25.91 -22.02 46.56
CA TYR A 74 26.50 -23.34 46.87
C TYR A 74 27.14 -23.93 45.60
N PRO A 75 28.37 -24.45 45.70
CA PRO A 75 28.99 -25.20 44.63
C PRO A 75 28.58 -26.66 44.76
N PHE A 76 28.01 -27.25 43.70
CA PHE A 76 27.91 -28.69 43.59
C PHE A 76 28.63 -29.20 42.35
N THR A 77 29.32 -30.29 42.63
CA THR A 77 30.33 -31.02 41.88
C THR A 77 29.78 -31.68 40.62
N ALA A 78 30.66 -31.84 39.64
CA ALA A 78 30.42 -32.55 38.40
C ALA A 78 30.05 -34.02 38.65
N ALA A 79 28.90 -34.43 38.15
CA ALA A 79 28.56 -35.83 37.97
C ALA A 79 28.33 -36.10 36.47
N LYS A 80 29.23 -36.90 35.90
CA LYS A 80 29.10 -37.58 34.62
C LYS A 80 27.88 -38.50 34.62
N GLY A 81 27.17 -38.59 33.48
CA GLY A 81 26.45 -39.81 33.14
C GLY A 81 25.17 -39.66 32.30
N GLY A 82 25.30 -39.90 31.00
CA GLY A 82 24.37 -40.73 30.23
C GLY A 82 22.95 -40.22 29.95
N ILE A 83 22.78 -39.42 28.89
CA ILE A 83 21.48 -39.26 28.22
C ILE A 83 21.38 -40.33 27.13
N ARG A 84 20.50 -41.32 27.34
CA ARG A 84 19.88 -42.06 26.24
C ARG A 84 18.82 -41.15 25.61
N SER A 85 18.94 -40.85 24.32
CA SER A 85 17.82 -40.33 23.52
C SER A 85 17.57 -41.27 22.35
N ASN A 86 16.35 -41.80 22.35
CA ASN A 86 15.73 -42.47 21.22
C ASN A 86 14.91 -41.41 20.47
N GLN A 87 14.82 -41.58 19.15
CA GLN A 87 13.87 -40.97 18.21
C GLN A 87 14.16 -39.56 17.67
N GLY A 88 14.56 -39.55 16.39
CA GLY A 88 13.63 -39.12 15.34
C GLY A 88 13.61 -37.62 15.01
N GLY A 89 14.66 -37.13 14.35
CA GLY A 89 14.65 -35.83 13.68
C GLY A 89 15.28 -35.92 12.30
N ARG A 90 14.43 -35.89 11.25
CA ARG A 90 14.84 -35.69 9.85
C ARG A 90 15.55 -34.33 9.73
N GLY A 91 16.88 -34.32 9.76
CA GLY A 91 17.70 -33.17 9.42
C GLY A 91 18.12 -33.23 7.96
N GLY A 92 17.63 -32.28 7.15
CA GLY A 92 18.14 -32.02 5.82
C GLY A 92 19.55 -31.43 5.89
N ASN A 93 20.51 -32.10 5.25
CA ASN A 93 21.87 -31.61 5.08
C ASN A 93 21.88 -30.45 4.07
N TYR A 94 22.09 -29.21 4.53
CA TYR A 94 22.62 -28.14 3.69
C TYR A 94 24.13 -28.07 3.90
N ARG A 95 24.86 -28.61 2.92
CA ARG A 95 26.32 -28.60 2.87
C ARG A 95 26.79 -27.44 1.98
N GLY A 96 27.23 -26.37 2.63
CA GLY A 96 28.51 -25.70 2.37
C GLY A 96 28.69 -24.86 1.11
N GLY A 97 29.12 -23.61 1.32
CA GLY A 97 29.66 -22.75 0.27
C GLY A 97 30.43 -21.52 0.74
N TYR A 98 31.03 -21.49 1.94
CA TYR A 98 31.99 -20.44 2.31
C TYR A 98 33.17 -21.03 3.08
N LYS A 99 34.37 -20.95 2.50
CA LYS A 99 35.64 -21.27 3.13
C LYS A 99 36.00 -20.17 4.12
N GLY A 100 36.26 -20.55 5.36
CA GLY A 100 37.14 -19.79 6.25
C GLY A 100 36.48 -18.96 7.35
N PHE A 101 35.55 -19.52 8.13
CA PHE A 101 35.33 -19.10 9.52
C PHE A 101 34.49 -20.18 10.24
N VAL A 102 35.07 -20.91 11.20
CA VAL A 102 34.33 -21.92 11.98
C VAL A 102 33.92 -21.30 13.31
N GLY A 103 32.93 -20.41 13.27
CA GLY A 103 32.18 -19.97 14.45
C GLY A 103 30.83 -20.69 14.47
N ARG A 104 30.64 -21.63 15.41
CA ARG A 104 29.32 -22.23 15.64
C ARG A 104 28.45 -21.20 16.38
N VAL A 105 27.57 -20.52 15.66
CA VAL A 105 26.49 -19.73 16.28
C VAL A 105 25.35 -20.69 16.60
N ASN A 106 25.13 -20.94 17.89
CA ASN A 106 23.93 -21.62 18.36
C ASN A 106 22.74 -20.67 18.21
N ILE A 107 21.87 -20.93 17.24
CA ILE A 107 20.58 -20.26 17.13
C ILE A 107 19.59 -21.07 17.99
N SER A 108 19.37 -20.63 19.23
CA SER A 108 18.27 -21.14 20.05
C SER A 108 17.00 -20.33 19.77
N HIS A 109 15.97 -20.97 19.22
CA HIS A 109 14.63 -20.40 19.16
C HIS A 109 13.91 -20.66 20.49
N SER A 110 13.77 -19.63 21.32
CA SER A 110 12.91 -19.68 22.50
C SER A 110 11.46 -19.43 22.06
N HIS A 111 10.65 -20.48 22.01
CA HIS A 111 9.20 -20.33 21.92
C HIS A 111 8.66 -20.04 23.33
N SER A 112 8.29 -18.79 23.60
CA SER A 112 7.48 -18.46 24.77
C SER A 112 6.06 -19.01 24.56
N PRO A 113 5.56 -19.91 25.39
CA PRO A 113 4.19 -20.39 25.27
C PRO A 113 3.23 -19.23 25.55
N SER A 114 2.34 -18.97 24.59
CA SER A 114 1.20 -18.07 24.78
C SER A 114 0.35 -18.59 25.93
N PRO A 115 -0.01 -17.77 26.94
CA PRO A 115 -0.88 -18.20 28.01
C PRO A 115 -2.26 -18.56 27.44
N SER A 116 -2.68 -19.79 27.72
CA SER A 116 -4.02 -20.29 27.48
C SER A 116 -5.05 -19.46 28.27
N PRO A 117 -6.18 -19.04 27.66
CA PRO A 117 -7.22 -18.33 28.38
C PRO A 117 -7.90 -19.26 29.38
N SER A 118 -7.90 -18.86 30.65
CA SER A 118 -8.65 -19.54 31.72
C SER A 118 -10.16 -19.46 31.47
N PRO A 119 -10.94 -20.49 31.85
CA PRO A 119 -12.39 -20.50 31.70
C PRO A 119 -13.02 -19.49 32.68
N VAL A 120 -13.85 -18.59 32.14
CA VAL A 120 -14.63 -17.65 32.94
C VAL A 120 -15.83 -18.39 33.51
N SER A 121 -15.83 -18.57 34.83
CA SER A 121 -16.94 -19.09 35.60
C SER A 121 -18.13 -18.12 35.59
N SER A 122 -19.29 -18.65 35.24
CA SER A 122 -20.61 -18.09 35.45
C SER A 122 -20.93 -17.88 36.93
N ALA A 123 -21.32 -16.66 37.31
CA ALA A 123 -22.35 -16.31 38.30
C ALA A 123 -22.15 -14.86 38.77
N ASN A 124 -23.08 -13.95 38.46
CA ASN A 124 -24.13 -13.53 39.39
C ASN A 124 -24.77 -12.22 38.93
N SER A 125 -26.10 -12.24 38.91
CA SER A 125 -26.96 -11.09 38.66
C SER A 125 -26.87 -10.07 39.78
N SER A 126 -26.76 -8.79 39.42
CA SER A 126 -27.39 -7.75 40.22
C SER A 126 -27.90 -6.64 39.29
N HIS A 127 -29.21 -6.44 39.41
CA HIS A 127 -30.02 -5.37 38.85
C HIS A 127 -29.32 -4.00 38.84
N ASN A 128 -29.42 -3.31 37.71
CA ASN A 128 -29.69 -1.88 37.71
C ASN A 128 -30.46 -1.52 36.44
N ASN A 129 -31.79 -1.56 36.56
CA ASN A 129 -32.72 -0.97 35.61
C ASN A 129 -32.56 0.55 35.67
N SER A 130 -31.83 1.11 34.72
CA SER A 130 -31.97 2.53 34.36
C SER A 130 -32.67 2.59 33.02
N SER A 131 -33.99 2.59 33.09
CA SER A 131 -34.90 2.91 32.00
C SER A 131 -34.77 4.39 31.63
N SER A 132 -33.87 4.71 30.71
CA SER A 132 -33.97 5.96 29.95
C SER A 132 -34.83 5.71 28.72
N ASN A 133 -36.09 6.16 28.80
CA ASN A 133 -36.99 6.33 27.68
C ASN A 133 -36.30 7.15 26.59
N LEU A 134 -35.83 6.49 25.53
CA LEU A 134 -35.55 7.11 24.25
C LEU A 134 -36.76 6.84 23.36
N ASN A 135 -37.77 7.70 23.51
CA ASN A 135 -38.81 7.88 22.50
C ASN A 135 -38.17 8.64 21.33
N GLY A 136 -37.33 7.92 20.57
CA GLY A 136 -36.70 8.38 19.35
C GLY A 136 -37.43 7.76 18.17
N ASN A 137 -38.40 8.50 17.65
CA ASN A 137 -39.10 8.24 16.40
C ASN A 137 -38.07 8.13 15.26
N SER A 138 -37.58 6.91 15.01
CA SER A 138 -36.60 6.60 13.98
C SER A 138 -37.18 5.47 13.14
N ASN A 139 -37.65 5.84 11.95
CA ASN A 139 -37.92 4.93 10.84
C ASN A 139 -36.59 4.35 10.29
N ASP A 140 -35.63 4.04 11.16
CA ASP A 140 -34.39 3.39 10.80
C ASP A 140 -34.64 1.90 10.82
N ASN A 141 -35.11 1.42 9.67
CA ASN A 141 -35.31 0.01 9.35
C ASN A 141 -33.95 -0.70 9.17
N SER A 142 -33.03 -0.53 10.13
CA SER A 142 -31.74 -1.22 10.15
C SER A 142 -31.97 -2.67 10.57
N THR A 143 -32.08 -3.56 9.60
CA THR A 143 -32.15 -5.00 9.84
C THR A 143 -30.74 -5.47 10.20
N PHE A 144 -30.54 -5.98 11.43
CA PHE A 144 -29.26 -6.56 11.81
C PHE A 144 -29.29 -8.07 11.59
N VAL A 145 -28.37 -8.58 10.76
CA VAL A 145 -28.22 -10.02 10.55
C VAL A 145 -27.05 -10.53 11.38
N LYS A 146 -27.30 -11.57 12.17
CA LYS A 146 -26.27 -12.23 12.98
C LYS A 146 -25.43 -13.13 12.09
N THR A 147 -24.17 -12.78 11.89
CA THR A 147 -23.17 -13.59 11.17
C THR A 147 -22.25 -14.30 12.15
N LYS A 148 -21.44 -15.27 11.68
CA LYS A 148 -20.39 -15.94 12.49
C LYS A 148 -19.38 -14.97 13.12
N HIS A 149 -19.32 -13.72 12.65
CA HIS A 149 -18.43 -12.67 13.15
C HIS A 149 -19.15 -11.54 13.91
N GLY A 150 -20.46 -11.67 14.21
CA GLY A 150 -21.25 -10.68 14.96
C GLY A 150 -22.51 -10.20 14.22
N LEU A 151 -23.28 -9.32 14.85
CA LEU A 151 -24.44 -8.65 14.24
C LEU A 151 -23.97 -7.56 13.28
N VAL A 152 -24.44 -7.61 12.04
CA VAL A 152 -24.08 -6.65 10.99
C VAL A 152 -25.34 -5.97 10.49
N ASN A 153 -25.34 -4.64 10.43
CA ASN A 153 -26.43 -3.83 9.89
C ASN A 153 -26.49 -3.99 8.36
N THR A 154 -27.58 -4.54 7.83
CA THR A 154 -27.73 -4.80 6.39
C THR A 154 -27.98 -3.55 5.57
N SER A 155 -28.48 -2.45 6.16
CA SER A 155 -28.64 -1.17 5.44
C SER A 155 -27.31 -0.46 5.17
N VAL A 156 -26.23 -0.88 5.85
CA VAL A 156 -24.86 -0.36 5.72
C VAL A 156 -23.95 -1.32 4.92
N TYR A 157 -24.46 -2.50 4.54
CA TYR A 157 -23.67 -3.49 3.83
C TYR A 157 -23.59 -3.16 2.34
N ASP A 158 -22.62 -2.33 1.96
CA ASP A 158 -22.30 -2.09 0.54
C ASP A 158 -21.93 -3.42 -0.12
N THR A 159 -22.81 -3.94 -0.98
CA THR A 159 -22.60 -5.19 -1.72
C THR A 159 -21.34 -5.14 -2.58
N ASN A 160 -20.90 -3.93 -2.94
CA ASN A 160 -19.66 -3.68 -3.67
C ASN A 160 -18.43 -3.57 -2.77
N PHE A 161 -18.57 -3.58 -1.43
CA PHE A 161 -17.45 -3.42 -0.51
C PHE A 161 -16.36 -4.47 -0.74
N LYS A 162 -16.74 -5.75 -0.92
CA LYS A 162 -15.78 -6.82 -1.21
C LYS A 162 -15.06 -6.59 -2.55
N LYS A 163 -15.75 -6.07 -3.56
CA LYS A 163 -15.18 -5.75 -4.87
C LYS A 163 -14.18 -4.59 -4.75
N LYS A 164 -14.59 -3.48 -4.13
CA LYS A 164 -13.73 -2.32 -3.84
C LYS A 164 -12.50 -2.70 -3.03
N LEU A 165 -12.65 -3.57 -2.02
CA LEU A 165 -11.54 -4.04 -1.20
C LEU A 165 -10.55 -4.88 -2.01
N ARG A 166 -11.01 -5.74 -2.93
CA ARG A 166 -10.15 -6.51 -3.83
C ARG A 166 -9.40 -5.59 -4.79
N GLU A 167 -10.09 -4.64 -5.40
CA GLU A 167 -9.51 -3.63 -6.28
C GLU A 167 -8.43 -2.81 -5.54
N GLN A 168 -8.73 -2.36 -4.32
CA GLN A 168 -7.76 -1.63 -3.51
C GLN A 168 -6.52 -2.47 -3.16
N LYS A 169 -6.70 -3.74 -2.79
CA LYS A 169 -5.57 -4.66 -2.54
C LYS A 169 -4.73 -4.88 -3.79
N TYR A 170 -5.38 -5.02 -4.95
CA TYR A 170 -4.70 -5.18 -6.22
C TYR A 170 -3.89 -3.93 -6.59
N ILE A 171 -4.47 -2.74 -6.48
CA ILE A 171 -3.76 -1.46 -6.71
C ILE A 171 -2.56 -1.31 -5.76
N GLN A 172 -2.72 -1.67 -4.48
CA GLN A 172 -1.61 -1.65 -3.51
C GLN A 172 -0.50 -2.62 -3.88
N GLN A 173 -0.84 -3.78 -4.43
CA GLN A 173 0.15 -4.76 -4.89
C GLN A 173 0.94 -4.21 -6.09
N LEU A 174 0.25 -3.69 -7.11
CA LEU A 174 0.89 -3.06 -8.27
C LEU A 174 1.85 -1.94 -7.86
N LYS A 175 1.41 -1.08 -6.92
CA LYS A 175 2.26 0.00 -6.40
C LYS A 175 3.52 -0.55 -5.74
N LYS A 176 3.40 -1.60 -4.92
CA LYS A 176 4.55 -2.23 -4.26
C LYS A 176 5.53 -2.81 -5.27
N ASP A 177 5.02 -3.48 -6.30
CA ASP A 177 5.83 -4.13 -7.32
C ASP A 177 6.61 -3.08 -8.14
N LEU A 178 5.95 -1.99 -8.55
CA LEU A 178 6.60 -0.86 -9.21
C LEU A 178 7.69 -0.22 -8.33
N HIS A 179 7.38 0.06 -7.07
CA HIS A 179 8.34 0.66 -6.13
C HIS A 179 9.55 -0.24 -5.90
N LYS A 180 9.32 -1.55 -5.76
CA LYS A 180 10.38 -2.54 -5.62
C LYS A 180 11.29 -2.52 -6.86
N HIS A 181 10.70 -2.58 -8.06
CA HIS A 181 11.44 -2.57 -9.32
C HIS A 181 12.29 -1.30 -9.48
N VAL A 182 11.70 -0.12 -9.24
CA VAL A 182 12.42 1.16 -9.32
C VAL A 182 13.52 1.25 -8.25
N PHE A 183 13.29 0.71 -7.06
CA PHE A 183 14.30 0.68 -6.00
C PHE A 183 15.49 -0.23 -6.37
N GLU A 184 15.22 -1.40 -6.95
CA GLU A 184 16.27 -2.30 -7.47
C GLU A 184 17.09 -1.62 -8.57
N ASN A 185 16.43 -0.95 -9.52
CA ASN A 185 17.11 -0.18 -10.57
C ASN A 185 17.93 0.99 -10.00
N ARG A 186 17.36 1.76 -9.06
CA ARG A 186 18.07 2.87 -8.40
C ARG A 186 19.31 2.40 -7.67
N SER A 187 19.19 1.35 -6.87
CA SER A 187 20.31 0.82 -6.09
C SER A 187 21.39 0.20 -6.99
N THR A 188 21.01 -0.40 -8.13
CA THR A 188 21.95 -0.98 -9.09
C THR A 188 22.66 0.08 -9.94
N TYR A 189 22.00 1.19 -10.26
CA TYR A 189 22.46 2.17 -11.25
C TYR A 189 22.61 3.60 -10.72
N GLU A 190 22.76 3.77 -9.41
CA GLU A 190 22.76 5.07 -8.71
C GLU A 190 23.71 6.11 -9.31
N TYR A 191 24.88 5.68 -9.80
CA TYR A 191 25.94 6.55 -10.31
C TYR A 191 25.93 6.73 -11.84
N LYS A 192 25.00 6.09 -12.55
CA LYS A 192 24.94 6.22 -14.01
C LYS A 192 24.26 7.53 -14.41
N ASN A 193 24.52 8.01 -15.61
CA ASN A 193 23.87 9.21 -16.13
C ASN A 193 22.36 8.99 -16.25
N HIS A 194 21.59 9.81 -15.53
CA HIS A 194 20.15 9.79 -15.57
C HIS A 194 19.65 10.58 -16.78
N ILE A 195 18.69 9.99 -17.49
CA ILE A 195 18.11 10.54 -18.71
C ILE A 195 16.63 10.81 -18.43
N LEU A 196 16.16 11.97 -18.84
CA LEU A 196 14.75 12.31 -18.76
C LEU A 196 14.03 11.92 -20.05
N ILE A 197 12.98 11.12 -19.95
CA ILE A 197 12.08 10.84 -21.07
C ILE A 197 10.65 10.94 -20.58
N ASP A 198 9.81 11.74 -21.24
CA ASP A 198 8.43 12.01 -20.82
C ASP A 198 8.32 12.41 -19.33
N ASN A 199 9.26 13.24 -18.86
CA ASN A 199 9.37 13.70 -17.47
C ASN A 199 9.63 12.58 -16.45
N LEU A 200 10.07 11.40 -16.89
CA LEU A 200 10.48 10.30 -16.04
C LEU A 200 11.99 10.06 -16.18
N LYS A 201 12.61 9.64 -15.07
CA LYS A 201 14.06 9.37 -15.03
C LYS A 201 14.34 7.92 -15.40
N PHE A 202 15.24 7.74 -16.35
CA PHE A 202 15.72 6.46 -16.85
C PHE A 202 17.24 6.39 -16.83
N VAL A 203 17.77 5.18 -16.94
CA VAL A 203 19.18 4.92 -17.20
C VAL A 203 19.30 4.00 -18.40
N LEU A 204 20.22 4.31 -19.32
CA LEU A 204 20.61 3.38 -20.38
C LEU A 204 21.50 2.27 -19.79
N VAL A 205 21.07 1.03 -20.00
CA VAL A 205 21.81 -0.16 -19.60
C VAL A 205 22.05 -1.07 -20.81
N ASP A 206 22.92 -2.05 -20.65
CA ASP A 206 23.31 -3.00 -21.71
C ASP A 206 23.74 -2.33 -23.01
N ALA A 207 24.67 -1.37 -22.92
CA ALA A 207 25.15 -0.57 -24.07
C ALA A 207 24.02 0.13 -24.86
N GLY A 208 22.95 0.51 -24.15
CA GLY A 208 21.81 1.23 -24.70
C GLY A 208 20.73 0.33 -25.31
N ASN A 209 20.76 -0.98 -25.05
CA ASN A 209 19.69 -1.89 -25.43
C ASN A 209 18.47 -1.79 -24.50
N THR A 210 18.63 -1.31 -23.27
CA THR A 210 17.54 -1.27 -22.29
C THR A 210 17.52 0.10 -21.60
N LEU A 211 16.33 0.65 -21.38
CA LEU A 211 16.09 1.79 -20.51
C LEU A 211 15.47 1.28 -19.21
N ALA A 212 16.22 1.39 -18.12
CA ALA A 212 15.77 1.02 -16.79
C ALA A 212 15.09 2.23 -16.13
N LEU A 213 13.86 2.07 -15.65
CA LEU A 213 13.15 3.13 -14.95
C LEU A 213 13.72 3.31 -13.54
N ILE A 214 14.09 4.54 -13.19
CA ILE A 214 14.66 4.90 -11.89
C ILE A 214 13.84 5.98 -11.18
N SER A 215 12.58 6.22 -11.57
CA SER A 215 11.69 7.10 -10.83
C SER A 215 10.26 6.61 -10.84
N VAL A 216 9.62 6.71 -9.68
CA VAL A 216 8.17 6.51 -9.51
C VAL A 216 7.40 7.82 -9.64
N GLN A 217 8.07 8.94 -9.88
CA GLN A 217 7.45 10.27 -9.98
C GLN A 217 7.88 10.98 -11.25
N PHE A 218 6.94 11.74 -11.81
CA PHE A 218 7.22 12.71 -12.87
C PHE A 218 8.00 13.90 -12.30
N GLU A 219 9.07 14.31 -12.97
CA GLU A 219 9.96 15.39 -12.50
C GLU A 219 9.23 16.72 -12.38
N ASP A 220 8.42 17.10 -13.37
CA ASP A 220 7.73 18.40 -13.39
C ASP A 220 6.58 18.49 -12.39
N THR A 221 5.75 17.45 -12.29
CA THR A 221 4.50 17.49 -11.53
C THR A 221 4.62 16.85 -10.14
N GLN A 222 5.70 16.12 -9.89
CA GLN A 222 5.89 15.25 -8.72
C GLN A 222 4.75 14.24 -8.52
N LYS A 223 3.91 14.04 -9.55
CA LYS A 223 2.83 13.06 -9.52
C LYS A 223 3.43 11.67 -9.51
N GLU A 224 2.91 10.83 -8.62
CA GLU A 224 3.36 9.44 -8.48
C GLU A 224 2.69 8.53 -9.51
N ILE A 225 3.49 7.64 -10.09
CA ILE A 225 3.05 6.53 -10.93
C ILE A 225 2.53 5.42 -9.99
N MET A 226 1.36 4.89 -10.28
CA MET A 226 0.70 3.90 -9.43
C MET A 226 0.97 2.47 -9.88
N SER A 227 1.17 2.24 -11.18
CA SER A 227 1.48 0.94 -11.77
C SER A 227 2.45 1.06 -12.96
N VAL A 228 3.14 -0.03 -13.29
CA VAL A 228 3.83 -0.20 -14.57
C VAL A 228 2.88 0.00 -15.75
N ASP A 229 1.58 -0.30 -15.57
CA ASP A 229 0.56 -0.13 -16.62
C ASP A 229 0.34 1.33 -17.01
N ASP A 230 0.54 2.26 -16.08
CA ASP A 230 0.40 3.70 -16.33
C ASP A 230 1.52 4.23 -17.26
N LEU A 231 2.62 3.50 -17.38
CA LEU A 231 3.71 3.84 -18.29
C LEU A 231 3.30 3.58 -19.73
N LYS A 232 3.76 4.44 -20.66
CA LYS A 232 3.56 4.23 -22.09
C LYS A 232 4.10 2.88 -22.52
N VAL A 233 3.44 2.23 -23.48
CA VAL A 233 3.89 0.93 -24.02
C VAL A 233 5.19 1.08 -24.81
N MET A 234 5.41 2.24 -25.42
CA MET A 234 6.58 2.50 -26.25
C MET A 234 7.10 3.91 -25.99
N VAL A 235 8.43 4.03 -25.99
CA VAL A 235 9.15 5.30 -25.82
C VAL A 235 10.17 5.44 -26.94
N ALA A 236 10.35 6.66 -27.43
CA ALA A 236 11.37 6.99 -28.42
C ALA A 236 12.49 7.81 -27.77
N PHE A 237 13.74 7.39 -27.98
CA PHE A 237 14.92 8.07 -27.45
C PHE A 237 16.07 7.96 -28.46
N GLU A 238 16.73 9.08 -28.79
CA GLU A 238 17.84 9.14 -29.77
C GLU A 238 17.54 8.44 -31.11
N GLY A 239 16.31 8.61 -31.63
CA GLY A 239 15.88 7.99 -32.90
C GLY A 239 15.63 6.48 -32.82
N ARG A 240 15.77 5.87 -31.63
CA ARG A 240 15.47 4.46 -31.36
C ARG A 240 14.12 4.31 -30.66
N LYS A 241 13.44 3.20 -30.92
CA LYS A 241 12.16 2.85 -30.26
C LYS A 241 12.41 1.78 -29.22
N TYR A 242 11.86 1.95 -28.02
CA TYR A 242 11.95 1.00 -26.93
C TYR A 242 10.54 0.57 -26.51
N ILE A 243 10.35 -0.72 -26.25
CA ILE A 243 9.07 -1.33 -25.89
C ILE A 243 9.11 -1.76 -24.42
N LYS A 244 8.06 -1.40 -23.68
CA LYS A 244 7.86 -1.74 -22.28
C LYS A 244 7.73 -3.26 -22.08
N SER A 245 8.48 -3.82 -21.15
CA SER A 245 8.36 -5.19 -20.67
C SER A 245 7.23 -5.30 -19.63
N TYR A 246 6.91 -6.52 -19.22
CA TYR A 246 5.98 -6.76 -18.10
C TYR A 246 6.55 -6.29 -16.74
N THR A 247 7.87 -6.15 -16.61
CA THR A 247 8.55 -5.65 -15.40
C THR A 247 8.60 -4.12 -15.36
N GLY A 248 8.42 -3.45 -16.50
CA GLY A 248 8.42 -1.99 -16.61
C GLY A 248 9.70 -1.38 -17.16
N ASP A 249 10.70 -2.19 -17.48
CA ASP A 249 11.86 -1.75 -18.27
C ASP A 249 11.50 -1.64 -19.74
N PHE A 250 12.24 -0.82 -20.50
CA PHE A 250 12.01 -0.70 -21.93
C PHE A 250 13.17 -1.27 -22.72
N HIS A 251 12.91 -2.25 -23.58
CA HIS A 251 13.92 -2.86 -24.42
C HIS A 251 13.87 -2.31 -25.84
N LEU A 252 15.05 -2.11 -26.42
CA LEU A 252 15.21 -1.64 -27.78
C LEU A 252 14.43 -2.55 -28.74
N GLN A 253 13.49 -1.97 -29.47
CA GLN A 253 12.79 -2.62 -30.56
C GLN A 253 13.81 -2.83 -31.68
N ARG A 254 14.46 -3.99 -31.67
CA ARG A 254 15.27 -4.43 -32.80
C ARG A 254 14.30 -4.64 -33.96
N PHE A 255 14.40 -3.79 -34.98
CA PHE A 255 13.84 -4.08 -36.29
C PHE A 255 14.58 -5.29 -36.86
N LYS A 256 14.24 -6.48 -36.37
CA LYS A 256 14.44 -7.70 -37.13
C LYS A 256 13.20 -7.78 -38.01
N GLY A 257 13.38 -7.69 -39.33
CA GLY A 257 12.42 -8.34 -40.21
C GLY A 257 12.24 -9.77 -39.69
N SER A 258 10.99 -10.13 -39.37
CA SER A 258 10.61 -11.35 -38.62
C SER A 258 10.99 -11.23 -37.14
N TYR A 259 10.07 -11.03 -36.18
CA TYR A 259 8.89 -11.84 -35.89
C TYR A 259 7.72 -10.96 -35.45
N VAL A 260 6.70 -10.90 -36.31
CA VAL A 260 5.30 -10.85 -35.89
C VAL A 260 5.02 -12.13 -35.09
N ILE A 261 4.06 -12.08 -34.18
CA ILE A 261 3.54 -13.16 -33.33
C ILE A 261 4.12 -13.16 -31.91
N LEU A 262 3.46 -12.43 -31.00
CA LEU A 262 3.17 -12.92 -29.64
C LEU A 262 2.13 -12.10 -28.84
N PHE A 263 1.32 -11.24 -29.48
CA PHE A 263 0.29 -10.47 -28.76
C PHE A 263 -1.12 -10.47 -29.39
N LEU A 264 -1.42 -11.42 -30.27
CA LEU A 264 -2.71 -11.46 -30.99
C LEU A 264 -3.49 -12.77 -30.84
N GLN A 265 -3.40 -13.41 -29.66
CA GLN A 265 -4.19 -14.62 -29.34
C GLN A 265 -4.90 -14.56 -27.98
N ILE A 266 -5.33 -13.37 -27.53
CA ILE A 266 -6.24 -13.24 -26.36
C ILE A 266 -7.55 -12.49 -26.73
N ILE A 267 -7.70 -12.04 -27.98
CA ILE A 267 -8.96 -11.45 -28.46
C ILE A 267 -9.41 -12.26 -29.67
N ILE A 268 -10.00 -13.42 -29.41
CA ILE A 268 -11.09 -14.09 -30.16
C ILE A 268 -11.40 -15.34 -29.33
N ASN A 269 -12.29 -15.14 -28.36
CA ASN A 269 -13.29 -16.10 -27.88
C ASN A 269 -14.15 -15.36 -26.85
N ILE A 270 -14.86 -14.35 -27.36
CA ILE A 270 -16.21 -13.99 -26.96
C ILE A 270 -17.07 -14.36 -28.17
#